data_AF-A0A1Y1X9E6-F1
#
_entry.id   AF-A0A1Y1X9E6-F1
#
_cell.length_a   1.000
_cell.length_b   1.000
_cell.length_c   1.000
_cell.angle_alpha   90.00
_cell.angle_beta   90.00
_cell.angle_gamma   90.00
#
_symmetry.space_group_name_H-M   'P 1'
#
loop_
_entity.id
_entity.type
_entity.pdbx_description
1 polymer ?
#
loop_
_entity_poly.entity_id
_entity_poly.type
_entity_poly.pdbx_seq_one_letter_code
_entity_poly.pdbx_strand_id
1 'polypeptide(L)'
;MGSKKSTFWCYASGMLFGAAWWLFIDTYIWDKNKNQFNGDMNSIISFISGILGTVGFLFVNIIPRSSMTSDEYGKELSAFRRFAMLIAFSVTFSSLISAFWIFFAKYSCEKYTLWAGFTIVIQAILLFISTYIFRFMRSKEEYPQYYY
;
A
#
# COMPACT_ATOMS: atom_id res chain seq x y z
N MET A 1 -3.16 -28.16 -0.78
CA MET A 1 -3.69 -27.18 -1.78
C MET A 1 -3.63 -25.71 -1.31
N GLY A 2 -3.51 -25.42 0.00
CA GLY A 2 -3.42 -24.04 0.51
C GLY A 2 -2.12 -23.30 0.17
N SER A 3 -0.96 -23.98 0.16
CA SER A 3 0.35 -23.36 -0.09
C SER A 3 0.47 -22.72 -1.48
N LYS A 4 0.09 -23.44 -2.55
CA LYS A 4 0.13 -22.92 -3.93
C LYS A 4 -0.72 -21.65 -4.12
N LYS A 5 -1.90 -21.60 -3.50
CA LYS A 5 -2.78 -20.41 -3.54
C LYS A 5 -2.16 -19.23 -2.79
N SER A 6 -1.55 -19.48 -1.63
CA SER A 6 -0.84 -18.47 -0.83
C SER A 6 0.34 -17.85 -1.58
N THR A 7 1.15 -18.69 -2.24
CA THR A 7 2.29 -18.26 -3.05
C THR A 7 1.86 -17.39 -4.23
N PHE A 8 0.78 -17.77 -4.92
CA PHE A 8 0.21 -16.96 -6.01
C PHE A 8 -0.18 -15.55 -5.54
N TRP A 9 -0.88 -15.43 -4.40
CA TRP A 9 -1.28 -14.13 -3.85
C TRP A 9 -0.09 -13.27 -3.42
N CYS A 10 0.99 -13.90 -2.94
CA CYS A 10 2.24 -13.21 -2.65
C CYS A 10 2.82 -12.56 -3.92
N TYR A 11 2.94 -13.33 -5.02
CA TYR A 11 3.39 -12.78 -6.30
C TYR A 11 2.46 -11.69 -6.83
N ALA A 12 1.15 -11.89 -6.77
CA ALA A 12 0.17 -10.90 -7.22
C ALA A 12 0.30 -9.57 -6.46
N SER A 13 0.47 -9.61 -5.13
CA SER A 13 0.66 -8.38 -4.33
C SER A 13 1.98 -7.66 -4.66
N GLY A 14 3.07 -8.40 -4.88
CA GLY A 14 4.35 -7.82 -5.31
C GLY A 14 4.26 -7.16 -6.69
N MET A 15 3.57 -7.81 -7.64
CA MET A 15 3.32 -7.25 -8.96
C MET A 15 2.49 -5.96 -8.90
N LEU A 16 1.45 -5.91 -8.06
CA LEU A 16 0.64 -4.70 -7.88
C LEU A 16 1.42 -3.55 -7.23
N PHE A 17 2.27 -3.86 -6.25
CA PHE A 17 3.15 -2.87 -5.64
C PHE A 17 4.15 -2.29 -6.66
N GLY A 18 4.76 -3.18 -7.45
CA GLY A 18 5.66 -2.80 -8.54
C GLY A 18 4.95 -1.96 -9.61
N ALA A 19 3.74 -2.36 -10.02
CA ALA A 19 2.94 -1.63 -11.00
C ALA A 19 2.55 -0.23 -10.48
N ALA A 20 2.22 -0.09 -9.19
CA ALA A 20 1.90 1.21 -8.60
C ALA A 20 3.06 2.20 -8.73
N TRP A 21 4.27 1.78 -8.36
CA TRP A 21 5.46 2.63 -8.47
C TRP A 21 5.90 2.83 -9.91
N TRP A 22 5.74 1.81 -10.77
CA TRP A 22 6.06 1.94 -12.19
C TRP A 22 5.19 2.99 -12.88
N LEU A 23 3.87 2.93 -12.70
CA LEU A 23 2.95 3.93 -13.27
C LEU A 23 3.28 5.35 -12.78
N PHE A 24 3.62 5.49 -11.51
CA PHE A 24 4.00 6.79 -10.95
C PHE A 24 5.28 7.35 -11.59
N ILE A 25 6.32 6.52 -11.74
CA ILE A 25 7.59 6.93 -12.35
C ILE A 25 7.41 7.26 -13.83
N ASP A 26 6.64 6.45 -14.56
CA ASP A 26 6.35 6.65 -15.98
C ASP A 26 5.67 8.01 -16.22
N THR A 27 4.58 8.28 -15.49
CA THR A 27 3.87 9.56 -15.57
C THR A 27 4.74 10.73 -15.12
N TYR A 28 5.60 10.56 -14.11
CA TYR A 28 6.54 11.59 -13.67
C TYR A 28 7.51 12.00 -14.79
N ILE A 29 8.08 11.02 -15.51
CA ILE A 29 8.98 11.29 -16.64
C ILE A 29 8.20 11.96 -17.79
N TRP A 30 6.99 11.48 -18.08
CA TRP A 30 6.14 12.06 -19.12
C TRP A 30 5.76 13.51 -18.82
N ASP A 31 5.35 13.82 -17.59
CA ASP A 31 5.01 15.17 -17.13
C ASP A 31 6.22 16.12 -17.22
N LYS A 32 7.39 15.64 -16.79
CA LYS A 32 8.65 16.40 -16.89
C LYS A 32 9.02 16.73 -18.34
N ASN A 33 8.86 15.77 -19.26
CA ASN A 33 9.17 15.97 -20.68
C ASN A 33 8.17 16.91 -21.36
N LYS A 34 6.90 16.85 -20.99
CA LYS A 34 5.83 17.66 -21.58
C LYS A 34 5.86 19.12 -21.13
N ASN A 35 6.20 19.36 -19.87
CA ASN A 35 6.08 20.68 -19.24
C ASN A 35 7.43 21.40 -19.01
N GLN A 36 8.54 20.94 -19.64
CA GLN A 36 9.88 21.55 -19.67
C GLN A 36 10.16 22.46 -18.44
N PHE A 37 10.29 21.86 -17.25
CA PHE A 37 10.60 22.51 -15.96
C PHE A 37 9.43 23.02 -15.08
N ASN A 38 8.19 23.06 -15.57
CA ASN A 38 6.99 23.37 -14.76
C ASN A 38 6.10 22.14 -14.49
N GLY A 39 6.65 20.92 -14.53
CA GLY A 39 5.88 19.70 -14.29
C GLY A 39 5.18 19.69 -12.92
N ASP A 40 3.88 19.43 -12.92
CA ASP A 40 2.98 19.47 -11.77
C ASP A 40 3.33 18.42 -10.72
N MET A 41 3.97 17.33 -11.17
CA MET A 41 4.43 16.24 -10.31
C MET A 41 5.76 16.49 -9.62
N ASN A 42 6.49 17.57 -9.94
CA ASN A 42 7.79 17.87 -9.30
C ASN A 42 7.68 18.28 -7.82
N SER A 43 6.48 18.55 -7.36
CA SER A 43 6.23 18.90 -5.97
C SER A 43 6.30 17.67 -5.07
N ILE A 44 7.01 17.79 -3.94
CA ILE A 44 7.09 16.75 -2.89
C ILE A 44 5.70 16.25 -2.43
N ILE A 45 4.69 17.11 -2.55
CA ILE A 45 3.30 16.82 -2.20
C ILE A 45 2.76 15.64 -3.03
N SER A 46 3.16 15.51 -4.30
CA SER A 46 2.72 14.43 -5.18
C SER A 46 3.30 13.07 -4.79
N PHE A 47 4.46 13.05 -4.11
CA PHE A 47 5.11 11.83 -3.62
C PHE A 47 4.56 11.37 -2.27
N ILE A 48 3.94 12.27 -1.49
CA ILE A 48 3.53 12.02 -0.10
C ILE A 48 2.56 10.83 0.01
N SER A 49 1.60 10.73 -0.91
CA SER A 49 0.63 9.63 -0.89
C SER A 49 1.29 8.28 -1.17
N GLY A 50 2.16 8.19 -2.18
CA GLY A 50 2.89 6.96 -2.52
C GLY A 50 3.85 6.51 -1.42
N ILE A 51 4.57 7.45 -0.78
CA ILE A 51 5.46 7.15 0.35
C ILE A 51 4.65 6.65 1.55
N LEU A 52 3.57 7.35 1.93
CA LEU A 52 2.68 6.92 3.02
C LEU A 52 2.08 5.53 2.75
N GLY A 53 1.67 5.27 1.50
CA GLY A 53 1.12 3.98 1.09
C GLY A 53 2.15 2.86 1.21
N THR A 54 3.39 3.12 0.83
CA THR A 54 4.51 2.16 0.95
C THR A 54 4.88 1.89 2.40
N VAL A 55 4.94 2.95 3.22
CA VAL A 55 5.18 2.83 4.66
C VAL A 55 4.08 1.99 5.32
N GLY A 56 2.82 2.28 5.01
CA GLY A 56 1.69 1.49 5.51
C GLY A 56 1.75 0.02 5.06
N PHE A 57 2.10 -0.25 3.80
CA PHE A 57 2.32 -1.61 3.30
C PHE A 57 3.38 -2.34 4.13
N LEU A 58 4.55 -1.73 4.35
CA LEU A 58 5.61 -2.32 5.17
C LEU A 58 5.16 -2.60 6.61
N PHE A 59 4.47 -1.67 7.25
CA PHE A 59 3.94 -1.87 8.60
C PHE A 59 2.98 -3.05 8.68
N VAL A 60 2.08 -3.20 7.71
CA VAL A 60 1.15 -4.34 7.65
C VAL A 60 1.89 -5.67 7.48
N ASN A 61 3.05 -5.66 6.83
CA ASN A 61 3.86 -6.85 6.56
C ASN A 61 4.77 -7.24 7.73
N ILE A 62 5.25 -6.28 8.51
CA ILE A 62 6.13 -6.51 9.66
C ILE A 62 5.40 -7.20 10.83
N ILE A 63 4.09 -6.98 10.99
CA ILE A 63 3.37 -7.48 12.17
C ILE A 63 3.06 -8.99 12.06
N PRO A 64 3.63 -9.85 12.92
CA PRO A 64 3.50 -11.31 12.84
C PRO A 64 2.08 -11.78 13.20
N ARG A 65 1.55 -12.72 12.40
CA ARG A 65 0.17 -13.24 12.50
C ARG A 65 -0.05 -14.30 13.58
N SER A 66 1.00 -15.06 13.93
CA SER A 66 0.98 -16.13 14.95
C SER A 66 0.52 -15.64 16.32
N SER A 67 0.70 -14.36 16.56
CA SER A 67 0.44 -13.64 17.81
C SER A 67 -1.02 -13.31 18.13
N MET A 68 -1.94 -13.51 17.18
CA MET A 68 -3.33 -13.04 17.29
C MET A 68 -4.25 -14.06 17.96
N THR A 69 -3.77 -15.30 18.12
CA THR A 69 -4.43 -16.38 18.85
C THR A 69 -3.88 -16.38 20.27
N SER A 70 -4.76 -16.24 21.25
CA SER A 70 -4.41 -15.97 22.64
C SER A 70 -4.12 -17.26 23.40
N ASP A 71 -2.86 -17.47 23.77
CA ASP A 71 -2.51 -18.30 24.92
C ASP A 71 -2.52 -17.42 26.18
N GLU A 72 -3.00 -17.95 27.32
CA GLU A 72 -3.36 -17.21 28.54
C GLU A 72 -2.27 -16.26 29.10
N TYR A 73 -0.99 -16.48 28.78
CA TYR A 73 0.14 -15.66 29.21
C TYR A 73 0.49 -14.48 28.28
N GLY A 74 -0.17 -14.33 27.11
CA GLY A 74 0.18 -13.35 26.06
C GLY A 74 -0.88 -12.28 25.76
N LYS A 75 -1.90 -12.12 26.60
CA LYS A 75 -3.11 -11.32 26.32
C LYS A 75 -2.82 -9.84 26.02
N GLU A 76 -1.94 -9.20 26.77
CA GLU A 76 -1.58 -7.79 26.57
C GLU A 76 -0.80 -7.56 25.27
N LEU A 77 0.14 -8.46 24.96
CA LEU A 77 0.94 -8.42 23.75
C LEU A 77 0.08 -8.66 22.49
N SER A 78 -0.97 -9.47 22.61
CA SER A 78 -1.95 -9.71 21.54
C SER A 78 -2.81 -8.46 21.26
N ALA A 79 -3.26 -7.76 22.31
CA ALA A 79 -4.03 -6.53 22.17
C ALA A 79 -3.21 -5.41 21.50
N PHE A 80 -1.97 -5.20 21.93
CA PHE A 80 -1.06 -4.23 21.32
C PHE A 80 -0.82 -4.51 19.83
N ARG A 81 -0.61 -5.79 19.46
CA ARG A 81 -0.39 -6.17 18.05
C ARG A 81 -1.63 -5.93 17.19
N ARG A 82 -2.84 -6.20 17.71
CA ARG A 82 -4.12 -5.87 17.03
C ARG A 82 -4.28 -4.37 16.84
N PHE A 83 -3.94 -3.58 17.85
CA PHE A 83 -3.94 -2.13 17.74
C PHE A 83 -2.92 -1.63 16.71
N ALA A 84 -1.70 -2.16 16.72
CA ALA A 84 -0.66 -1.82 15.74
C ALA A 84 -1.10 -2.15 14.29
N MET A 85 -1.83 -3.25 14.07
CA MET A 85 -2.43 -3.55 12.76
C MET A 85 -3.49 -2.54 12.35
N LEU A 86 -4.34 -2.12 13.30
CA LEU A 86 -5.34 -1.09 13.04
C LEU A 86 -4.68 0.23 12.64
N ILE A 87 -3.60 0.62 13.32
CA ILE A 87 -2.79 1.79 12.94
C ILE A 87 -2.17 1.60 11.56
N ALA A 88 -1.57 0.45 11.27
CA ALA A 88 -0.96 0.18 9.96
C ALA A 88 -1.99 0.28 8.82
N PHE A 89 -3.18 -0.29 9.02
CA PHE A 89 -4.28 -0.19 8.07
C PHE A 89 -4.80 1.25 7.94
N SER A 90 -4.90 1.98 9.06
CA SER A 90 -5.27 3.39 9.06
C SER A 90 -4.27 4.23 8.28
N VAL A 91 -2.96 3.98 8.40
CA VAL A 91 -1.92 4.67 7.62
C VAL A 91 -2.08 4.40 6.12
N THR A 92 -2.33 3.15 5.72
CA THR A 92 -2.61 2.85 4.31
C THR A 92 -3.88 3.52 3.79
N PHE A 93 -4.90 3.65 4.64
CA PHE A 93 -6.14 4.33 4.27
C PHE A 93 -5.97 5.85 4.18
N SER A 94 -5.17 6.45 5.08
CA SER A 94 -4.81 7.87 5.01
C SER A 94 -4.03 8.21 3.73
N SER A 95 -3.20 7.30 3.23
CA SER A 95 -2.53 7.46 1.92
C SER A 95 -3.54 7.60 0.77
N LEU A 96 -4.63 6.82 0.76
CA LEU A 96 -5.71 6.94 -0.22
C LEU A 96 -6.43 8.29 -0.13
N ILE A 97 -6.80 8.71 1.08
CA ILE A 97 -7.46 10.01 1.29
C ILE A 97 -6.57 11.16 0.80
N SER A 98 -5.27 11.09 1.11
CA SER A 98 -4.28 12.06 0.64
C SER A 98 -4.20 12.10 -0.88
N ALA A 99 -4.27 10.96 -1.57
CA ALA A 99 -4.27 10.90 -3.03
C ALA A 99 -5.47 11.65 -3.64
N PHE A 100 -6.68 11.39 -3.13
CA PHE A 100 -7.89 12.08 -3.57
C PHE A 100 -7.84 13.57 -3.25
N TRP A 101 -7.33 13.95 -2.08
CA TRP A 101 -7.13 15.35 -1.73
C TRP A 101 -6.20 16.06 -2.72
N ILE A 102 -5.06 15.44 -3.06
CA ILE A 102 -4.11 16.01 -4.03
C ILE A 102 -4.75 16.13 -5.42
N PHE A 103 -5.53 15.13 -5.84
CA PHE A 103 -6.29 15.16 -7.09
C PHE A 103 -7.22 16.38 -7.15
N PHE A 104 -8.06 16.56 -6.14
CA PHE A 104 -9.02 17.67 -6.12
C PHE A 104 -8.34 19.04 -5.91
N ALA A 105 -7.35 19.13 -5.02
CA ALA A 105 -6.72 20.40 -4.67
C ALA A 105 -5.84 20.97 -5.79
N LYS A 106 -5.13 20.09 -6.52
CA LYS A 106 -4.23 20.52 -7.60
C LYS A 106 -4.87 20.34 -8.96
N TYR A 107 -5.38 19.17 -9.28
CA TYR A 107 -5.73 18.82 -10.66
C TYR A 107 -7.18 19.16 -11.04
N SER A 108 -8.03 19.59 -10.10
CA SER A 108 -9.42 19.98 -10.42
C SER A 108 -9.56 21.36 -11.04
N CYS A 109 -8.54 22.23 -10.95
CA CYS A 109 -8.53 23.53 -11.62
C CYS A 109 -7.74 23.42 -12.92
N GLU A 110 -8.34 23.83 -14.03
CA GLU A 110 -8.00 23.60 -15.45
C GLU A 110 -6.55 23.88 -15.94
N LYS A 111 -5.63 24.25 -15.06
CA LYS A 111 -4.24 24.58 -15.42
C LYS A 111 -3.32 23.38 -15.58
N TYR A 112 -3.72 22.20 -15.11
CA TYR A 112 -2.83 21.07 -14.90
C TYR A 112 -3.24 19.82 -15.65
N THR A 113 -2.28 18.94 -15.88
CA THR A 113 -2.52 17.75 -16.70
C THR A 113 -3.29 16.70 -15.88
N LEU A 114 -4.60 16.55 -16.14
CA LEU A 114 -5.49 15.62 -15.42
C LEU A 114 -4.92 14.19 -15.31
N TRP A 115 -4.21 13.73 -16.34
CA TRP A 115 -3.56 12.42 -16.37
C TRP A 115 -2.58 12.18 -15.20
N ALA A 116 -1.83 13.21 -14.81
CA ALA A 116 -0.91 13.14 -13.68
C ALA A 116 -1.65 12.94 -12.36
N GLY A 117 -2.76 13.66 -12.18
CA GLY A 117 -3.64 13.49 -11.02
C GLY A 117 -4.23 12.08 -10.92
N PHE A 118 -4.76 11.55 -12.03
CA PHE A 118 -5.31 10.18 -12.06
C PHE A 118 -4.27 9.13 -11.69
N THR A 119 -3.03 9.31 -12.14
CA THR A 119 -1.95 8.37 -11.81
C THR A 119 -1.69 8.29 -10.30
N ILE A 120 -1.70 9.43 -9.59
CA ILE A 120 -1.49 9.46 -8.13
C ILE A 120 -2.60 8.69 -7.40
N VAL A 121 -3.85 8.83 -7.84
CA VAL A 121 -4.99 8.10 -7.29
C VAL A 121 -4.89 6.61 -7.57
N ILE A 122 -4.58 6.24 -8.82
CA ILE A 122 -4.40 4.84 -9.23
C ILE A 122 -3.25 4.19 -8.44
N GLN A 123 -2.13 4.89 -8.25
CA GLN A 123 -1.02 4.42 -7.44
C GLN A 123 -1.46 4.10 -6.01
N ALA A 124 -2.18 5.01 -5.35
CA ALA A 124 -2.64 4.79 -3.97
C ALA A 124 -3.63 3.62 -3.86
N ILE A 125 -4.53 3.46 -4.85
CA ILE A 125 -5.44 2.32 -4.95
C ILE A 125 -4.67 1.01 -5.12
N LEU A 126 -3.69 0.97 -6.02
CA LEU A 126 -2.88 -0.24 -6.23
C LEU A 126 -2.06 -0.62 -4.99
N LEU A 127 -1.49 0.36 -4.27
CA LEU A 127 -0.78 0.11 -3.01
C LEU A 127 -1.72 -0.42 -1.92
N PHE A 128 -2.92 0.14 -1.81
CA PHE A 128 -3.93 -0.33 -0.86
C PHE A 128 -4.39 -1.76 -1.18
N ILE A 129 -4.70 -2.05 -2.45
CA ILE A 129 -5.07 -3.39 -2.90
C ILE A 129 -3.91 -4.37 -2.67
N SER A 130 -2.67 -4.00 -3.01
CA SER A 130 -1.49 -4.83 -2.74
C SER A 130 -1.37 -5.18 -1.26
N THR A 131 -1.54 -4.20 -0.37
CA THR A 131 -1.54 -4.41 1.09
C THR A 131 -2.66 -5.36 1.52
N TYR A 132 -3.88 -5.13 1.02
CA TYR A 132 -5.04 -5.95 1.35
C TYR A 132 -4.87 -7.40 0.88
N ILE A 133 -4.42 -7.60 -0.36
CA ILE A 133 -4.18 -8.92 -0.96
C ILE A 133 -3.13 -9.68 -0.16
N PHE A 134 -1.98 -9.05 0.11
CA PHE A 134 -0.91 -9.68 0.89
C PHE A 134 -1.40 -10.03 2.30
N ARG A 135 -2.18 -9.14 2.93
CA ARG A 135 -2.65 -9.34 4.30
C ARG A 135 -3.74 -10.40 4.41
N PHE A 136 -4.79 -10.34 3.61
CA PHE A 136 -5.98 -11.19 3.83
C PHE A 136 -5.98 -12.48 3.01
N MET A 137 -5.37 -12.51 1.83
CA MET A 137 -5.46 -13.68 0.95
C MET A 137 -4.31 -14.68 1.10
N ARG A 138 -3.25 -14.33 1.85
CA ARG A 138 -2.23 -15.28 2.26
C ARG A 138 -2.81 -16.24 3.30
N SER A 139 -2.94 -17.52 2.97
CA SER A 139 -3.40 -18.54 3.91
C SER A 139 -2.40 -18.70 5.06
N LYS A 140 -2.87 -19.10 6.25
CA LYS A 140 -1.97 -19.52 7.33
C LYS A 140 -1.13 -20.68 6.79
N GLU A 141 0.19 -20.59 6.93
CA GLU A 141 1.02 -21.79 6.85
C GLU A 141 0.67 -22.61 8.09
N GLU A 142 -0.09 -23.67 7.87
CA GLU A 142 -0.33 -24.70 8.85
C GLU A 142 1.00 -25.44 8.97
N TYR A 143 1.81 -25.06 9.96
CA TYR A 143 3.01 -25.84 10.29
C TYR A 143 2.52 -27.26 10.59
N PRO A 144 2.99 -28.29 9.87
CA PRO A 144 2.68 -29.65 10.27
C PRO A 144 3.30 -29.83 11.66
N GLN A 145 2.44 -30.03 12.66
CA GLN A 145 2.81 -30.35 14.02
C GLN A 145 3.50 -31.72 14.02
N TYR A 146 4.78 -31.78 13.65
CA TYR A 146 5.62 -32.95 13.86
C TYR A 146 6.68 -32.57 14.90
N TYR A 147 6.57 -33.26 16.03
CA TYR A 147 7.54 -33.47 17.11
C TYR A 147 7.42 -32.58 18.38
N TYR A 148 6.87 -33.28 19.40
CA TYR A 148 6.88 -33.14 20.87
C TYR A 148 6.08 -32.01 21.51
#